data_AF-A0A803L252-F1
#
_entry.id   AF-A0A803L252-F1
#
_cell.length_a   1.000
_cell.length_b   1.000
_cell.length_c   1.000
_cell.angle_alpha   90.00
_cell.angle_beta   90.00
_cell.angle_gamma   90.00
#
_symmetry.space_group_name_H-M   'P 1'
#
loop_
_entity.id
_entity.type
_entity.pdbx_description
1 polymer ?
#
loop_
_entity_poly.entity_id
_entity_poly.type
_entity_poly.pdbx_seq_one_letter_code
_entity_poly.pdbx_strand_id
1 'polypeptide(L)'
;LTDESVGSGSSGKRTRDEGDNSSPTTPTSVGVGDERVARAEGIKKAKSRLKGKAPSSQAFKELETFNIRLQLLGDSMNVSNEAEMKRLEIQERKEARKQRKIELEQYRINWEQLSRLEQKVNREQWEDEMIVILRNNIQRFNNDA
;
A
#
# COMPACT_ATOMS: atom_id res chain seq x y z
N LEU A 1 -35.34 8.98 9.69
CA LEU A 1 -34.18 8.85 8.77
C LEU A 1 -32.98 8.62 9.65
N THR A 2 -32.52 7.37 9.66
CA THR A 2 -31.42 6.85 10.47
C THR A 2 -30.09 7.36 9.92
N ASP A 3 -29.31 8.03 10.76
CA ASP A 3 -27.93 8.42 10.50
C ASP A 3 -27.04 7.43 11.27
N GLU A 4 -26.53 6.42 10.56
CA GLU A 4 -25.60 5.41 11.07
C GLU A 4 -24.36 5.45 10.17
N SER A 5 -23.47 6.40 10.45
CA SER A 5 -22.09 6.38 9.95
C SER A 5 -21.20 5.80 11.05
N VAL A 6 -21.09 4.47 11.08
CA VAL A 6 -20.20 3.76 12.02
C VAL A 6 -18.84 3.56 11.34
N GLY A 7 -17.87 4.29 11.83
CA GLY A 7 -16.48 4.22 11.41
C GLY A 7 -15.75 2.95 11.84
N SER A 8 -14.84 2.55 10.95
CA SER A 8 -13.65 1.71 11.10
C SER A 8 -13.17 1.34 12.52
N GLY A 9 -12.91 0.05 12.73
CA GLY A 9 -12.21 -0.44 13.94
C GLY A 9 -12.01 -1.96 13.97
N SER A 10 -11.35 -2.54 12.97
CA SER A 10 -10.91 -3.95 12.99
C SER A 10 -9.83 -4.15 14.08
N SER A 11 -10.25 -4.57 15.28
CA SER A 11 -9.36 -4.93 16.38
C SER A 11 -9.12 -6.45 16.37
N GLY A 12 -8.21 -6.90 15.52
CA GLY A 12 -7.68 -8.27 15.55
C GLY A 12 -6.82 -8.51 16.79
N LYS A 13 -7.43 -8.94 17.90
CA LYS A 13 -6.71 -9.53 19.04
C LYS A 13 -6.87 -11.04 18.99
N ARG A 14 -5.77 -11.75 18.71
CA ARG A 14 -5.70 -13.20 18.88
C ARG A 14 -5.59 -13.50 20.37
N THR A 15 -6.58 -14.19 20.93
CA THR A 15 -6.47 -14.82 22.26
C THR A 15 -5.46 -15.96 22.15
N ARG A 16 -4.35 -15.84 22.90
CA ARG A 16 -3.39 -16.92 23.11
C ARG A 16 -3.97 -17.82 24.19
N ASP A 17 -4.42 -19.01 23.79
CA ASP A 17 -4.81 -20.07 24.69
C ASP A 17 -3.54 -20.64 25.35
N GLU A 18 -3.48 -20.56 26.67
CA GLU A 18 -2.41 -21.12 27.51
C GLU A 18 -2.92 -22.47 28.04
N GLY A 19 -2.57 -23.56 27.37
CA GLY A 19 -3.04 -24.90 27.74
C GLY A 19 -2.18 -26.01 27.15
N ASP A 20 -1.04 -26.27 27.80
CA ASP A 20 -0.35 -27.57 28.02
C ASP A 20 1.18 -27.36 28.06
N ASN A 21 1.63 -26.72 29.14
CA ASN A 21 3.04 -26.66 29.51
C ASN A 21 3.38 -27.89 30.37
N SER A 22 3.46 -29.05 29.71
CA SER A 22 4.06 -30.25 30.32
C SER A 22 5.52 -29.94 30.68
N SER A 23 5.75 -29.64 31.96
CA SER A 23 7.08 -29.39 32.52
C SER A 23 7.96 -30.64 32.41
N PRO A 24 9.24 -30.50 32.05
CA PRO A 24 10.19 -31.60 32.11
C PRO A 24 10.43 -31.96 33.58
N THR A 25 10.15 -33.20 33.95
CA THR A 25 10.40 -33.73 35.30
C THR A 25 11.90 -33.70 35.60
N THR A 26 12.30 -32.79 36.47
CA THR A 26 13.59 -32.81 37.17
C THR A 26 13.66 -34.03 38.09
N PRO A 27 14.69 -34.90 38.01
CA PRO A 27 14.87 -35.93 39.03
C PRO A 27 15.58 -35.31 40.24
N THR A 28 14.82 -35.02 41.29
CA THR A 28 15.37 -34.74 42.62
C THR A 28 15.90 -36.04 43.22
N SER A 29 17.16 -36.02 43.62
CA SER A 29 17.85 -37.09 44.36
C SER A 29 17.25 -37.34 45.75
N VAL A 30 17.57 -38.52 46.34
CA VAL A 30 17.31 -39.03 47.70
C VAL A 30 16.12 -40.03 47.72
N GLY A 31 16.22 -41.29 48.13
CA GLY A 31 17.27 -42.14 48.69
C GLY A 31 16.62 -43.44 49.23
N VAL A 32 17.43 -44.48 49.42
CA VAL A 32 17.13 -45.78 50.07
C VAL A 32 16.46 -46.86 49.18
N GLY A 33 17.31 -47.79 48.74
CA GLY A 33 16.95 -49.01 48.03
C GLY A 33 18.23 -49.74 47.65
N ASP A 34 18.76 -50.52 48.60
CA ASP A 34 19.92 -51.40 48.42
C ASP A 34 19.53 -52.57 47.51
N GLU A 35 19.88 -52.49 46.23
CA GLU A 35 20.08 -53.66 45.40
C GLU A 35 21.09 -53.30 44.31
N ARG A 36 22.29 -53.89 44.39
CA ARG A 36 23.37 -53.69 43.44
C ARG A 36 23.03 -54.36 42.10
N VAL A 37 22.14 -53.75 41.33
CA VAL A 37 22.03 -54.05 39.90
C VAL A 37 23.19 -53.35 39.21
N ALA A 38 24.16 -54.14 38.74
CA ALA A 38 25.25 -53.64 37.91
C ALA A 38 24.66 -52.95 36.67
N ARG A 39 24.70 -51.61 36.64
CA ARG A 39 24.30 -50.84 35.46
C ARG A 39 25.27 -51.20 34.34
N ALA A 40 24.76 -51.85 33.29
CA ALA A 40 25.53 -52.14 32.09
C ALA A 40 26.22 -50.85 31.60
N GLU A 41 27.51 -50.96 31.31
CA GLU A 41 28.34 -49.83 30.91
C GLU A 41 27.69 -49.05 29.76
N GLY A 42 27.57 -47.73 29.96
CA GLY A 42 26.90 -46.84 29.01
C GLY A 42 27.59 -46.86 27.64
N ILE A 43 26.90 -47.38 26.63
CA ILE A 43 27.32 -47.28 25.24
C ILE A 43 27.28 -45.80 24.85
N LYS A 44 28.46 -45.20 24.71
CA LYS A 44 28.61 -43.81 24.24
C LYS A 44 28.08 -43.72 22.80
N LYS A 45 27.01 -42.97 22.58
CA LYS A 45 26.51 -42.64 21.23
C LYS A 45 27.59 -41.80 20.52
N ALA A 46 28.15 -42.34 19.44
CA ALA A 46 29.06 -41.59 18.60
C ALA A 46 28.33 -40.38 18.00
N LYS A 47 28.86 -39.16 18.23
CA LYS A 47 28.38 -37.96 17.54
C LYS A 47 28.78 -38.06 16.08
N SER A 48 27.84 -38.45 15.22
CA SER A 48 28.03 -38.38 13.76
C SER A 48 28.23 -36.92 13.37
N ARG A 49 29.47 -36.53 13.09
CA ARG A 49 29.76 -35.26 12.44
C ARG A 49 29.45 -35.45 10.96
N LEU A 50 28.30 -34.94 10.51
CA LEU A 50 27.99 -34.86 9.09
C LEU A 50 29.05 -33.95 8.45
N LYS A 51 30.07 -34.54 7.80
CA LYS A 51 30.95 -33.76 6.92
C LYS A 51 30.06 -33.26 5.77
N GLY A 52 29.99 -31.95 5.60
CA GLY A 52 29.19 -31.32 4.55
C GLY A 52 29.55 -31.92 3.20
N LYS A 53 28.58 -32.59 2.56
CA LYS A 53 28.72 -33.03 1.18
C LYS A 53 28.71 -31.78 0.31
N ALA A 54 29.66 -31.69 -0.61
CA ALA A 54 29.64 -30.63 -1.61
C ALA A 54 28.27 -30.64 -2.31
N PRO A 55 27.67 -29.46 -2.58
CA PRO A 55 26.37 -29.40 -3.23
C PRO A 55 26.41 -30.20 -4.54
N SER A 56 25.36 -30.98 -4.81
CA SER A 56 25.31 -31.76 -6.04
C SER A 56 25.16 -30.83 -7.25
N SER A 57 25.63 -31.26 -8.42
CA SER A 57 25.37 -30.55 -9.69
C SER A 57 23.87 -30.28 -9.90
N GLN A 58 23.01 -31.15 -9.38
CA GLN A 58 21.56 -30.97 -9.40
C GLN A 58 21.10 -29.79 -8.53
N ALA A 59 21.66 -29.62 -7.33
CA ALA A 59 21.37 -28.47 -6.46
C ALA A 59 21.77 -27.13 -7.12
N PHE A 60 22.87 -27.11 -7.88
CA PHE A 60 23.26 -25.92 -8.64
C PHE A 60 22.30 -25.58 -9.78
N LYS A 61 21.82 -26.59 -10.53
CA LYS A 61 20.81 -26.40 -11.57
C LYS A 61 19.47 -25.90 -11.00
N GLU A 62 19.06 -26.44 -9.86
CA GLU A 62 17.84 -25.98 -9.17
C GLU A 62 17.96 -24.51 -8.75
N LEU A 63 19.12 -24.11 -8.20
CA LEU A 63 19.39 -22.72 -7.85
C LEU A 63 19.40 -21.79 -9.08
N GLU A 64 19.99 -22.21 -10.19
CA GLU A 64 19.99 -21.45 -11.45
C GLU A 64 18.56 -21.24 -11.98
N THR A 65 17.75 -22.31 -12.00
CA THR A 65 16.34 -22.19 -12.41
C THR A 65 15.53 -21.29 -11.48
N PHE A 66 15.81 -21.31 -10.17
CA PHE A 66 15.18 -20.42 -9.21
C PHE A 66 15.53 -18.95 -9.46
N ASN A 67 16.81 -18.65 -9.69
CA ASN A 67 17.26 -17.29 -10.02
C ASN A 67 16.62 -16.76 -11.31
N ILE A 68 16.52 -17.61 -12.35
CA ILE A 68 15.84 -17.23 -13.61
C ILE A 68 14.37 -16.89 -13.35
N ARG A 69 13.67 -17.68 -12.52
CA ARG A 69 12.26 -17.40 -12.16
C ARG A 69 12.12 -16.09 -11.37
N LEU A 70 13.04 -15.81 -10.45
CA LEU A 70 13.05 -14.53 -9.73
C LEU A 70 13.27 -13.35 -10.68
N GLN A 71 14.20 -13.47 -11.62
CA GLN A 71 14.42 -12.43 -12.63
C GLN A 71 13.17 -12.19 -13.48
N LEU A 72 12.57 -13.26 -14.01
CA LEU A 72 11.32 -13.19 -14.78
C LEU A 72 10.17 -12.55 -13.98
N LEU A 73 10.08 -12.85 -12.68
CA LEU A 73 9.08 -12.22 -11.82
C LEU A 73 9.34 -10.72 -11.68
N GLY A 74 10.59 -10.33 -11.42
CA GLY A 74 10.99 -8.92 -11.35
C GLY A 74 10.70 -8.17 -12.65
N ASP A 75 11.05 -8.75 -13.79
CA ASP A 75 10.81 -8.15 -15.11
C ASP A 75 9.32 -8.01 -15.41
N SER A 76 8.52 -9.04 -15.09
CA SER A 76 7.06 -8.99 -15.31
C SER A 76 6.36 -7.96 -14.40
N MET A 77 6.79 -7.84 -13.14
CA MET A 77 6.32 -6.79 -12.24
C MET A 77 6.71 -5.41 -12.73
N ASN A 78 7.93 -5.21 -13.23
CA ASN A 78 8.36 -3.94 -13.80
C ASN A 78 7.52 -3.53 -15.01
N VAL A 79 7.30 -4.44 -15.96
CA VAL A 79 6.45 -4.17 -17.14
C VAL A 79 5.02 -3.80 -16.72
N SER A 80 4.46 -4.52 -15.73
CA SER A 80 3.13 -4.21 -15.19
C SER A 80 3.08 -2.82 -14.55
N ASN A 81 4.07 -2.49 -13.71
CA ASN A 81 4.14 -1.19 -13.04
C ASN A 81 4.31 -0.05 -14.04
N GLU A 82 5.15 -0.23 -15.06
CA GLU A 82 5.31 0.78 -16.13
C GLU A 82 4.00 1.01 -16.90
N ALA A 83 3.26 -0.05 -17.19
CA ALA A 83 1.96 0.04 -17.86
C ALA A 83 0.92 0.78 -16.99
N GLU A 84 0.90 0.48 -15.68
CA GLU A 84 0.03 1.16 -14.72
C GLU A 84 0.39 2.64 -14.58
N MET A 85 1.68 2.97 -14.44
CA MET A 85 2.15 4.36 -14.38
C MET A 85 1.75 5.15 -15.63
N LYS A 86 1.96 4.58 -16.83
CA LYS A 86 1.52 5.22 -18.09
C LYS A 86 0.01 5.44 -18.13
N ARG A 87 -0.77 4.47 -17.62
CA ARG A 87 -2.23 4.60 -17.55
C ARG A 87 -2.65 5.74 -16.62
N LEU A 88 -2.04 5.84 -15.44
CA LEU A 88 -2.30 6.91 -14.47
C LEU A 88 -1.93 8.28 -15.05
N GLU A 89 -0.77 8.40 -15.68
CA GLU A 89 -0.32 9.63 -16.33
C GLU A 89 -1.27 10.09 -17.45
N ILE A 90 -1.80 9.15 -18.24
CA ILE A 90 -2.82 9.45 -19.27
C ILE A 90 -4.11 9.94 -18.62
N GLN A 91 -4.52 9.33 -17.51
CA GLN A 91 -5.74 9.71 -16.79
C GLN A 91 -5.61 11.13 -16.22
N GLU A 92 -4.49 11.43 -15.54
CA GLU A 92 -4.20 12.76 -15.02
C GLU A 92 -4.24 13.82 -16.13
N ARG A 93 -3.60 13.55 -17.29
CA ARG A 93 -3.66 14.46 -18.45
C ARG A 93 -5.08 14.62 -19.01
N LYS A 94 -5.93 13.61 -18.93
CA LYS A 94 -7.34 13.70 -19.35
C LYS A 94 -8.13 14.58 -18.38
N GLU A 95 -7.92 14.40 -17.09
CA GLU A 95 -8.58 15.19 -16.04
C GLU A 95 -8.13 16.65 -16.10
N ALA A 96 -6.83 16.93 -16.27
CA ALA A 96 -6.30 18.27 -16.46
C ALA A 96 -6.91 18.98 -17.69
N ARG A 97 -7.06 18.27 -18.82
CA ARG A 97 -7.74 18.82 -20.01
C ARG A 97 -9.22 19.11 -19.76
N LYS A 98 -9.91 18.23 -19.04
CA LYS A 98 -11.31 18.44 -18.67
C LYS A 98 -11.44 19.67 -17.78
N GLN A 99 -10.57 19.80 -16.79
CA GLN A 99 -10.53 20.94 -15.87
C GLN A 99 -10.27 22.24 -16.64
N ARG A 100 -9.26 22.27 -17.51
CA ARG A 100 -8.98 23.44 -18.36
C ARG A 100 -10.16 23.82 -19.25
N LYS A 101 -10.90 22.84 -19.77
CA LYS A 101 -12.11 23.10 -20.57
C LYS A 101 -13.23 23.74 -19.74
N ILE A 102 -13.41 23.30 -18.50
CA ILE A 102 -14.39 23.88 -17.58
C ILE A 102 -14.02 25.34 -17.26
N GLU A 103 -12.76 25.61 -16.95
CA GLU A 103 -12.28 26.96 -16.65
C GLU A 103 -12.45 27.90 -17.86
N LEU A 104 -12.15 27.43 -19.07
CA LEU A 104 -12.37 28.20 -20.29
C LEU A 104 -13.86 28.52 -20.53
N GLU A 105 -14.76 27.56 -20.25
CA GLU A 105 -16.20 27.82 -20.39
C GLU A 105 -16.69 28.81 -19.32
N GLN A 106 -16.20 28.71 -18.09
CA GLN A 106 -16.51 29.69 -17.04
C GLN A 106 -16.01 31.08 -17.42
N TYR A 107 -14.81 31.18 -17.97
CA TYR A 107 -14.26 32.44 -18.49
C TYR A 107 -15.13 33.02 -19.61
N ARG A 108 -15.58 32.17 -20.55
CA ARG A 108 -16.50 32.57 -21.63
C ARG A 108 -17.82 33.10 -21.09
N ILE A 109 -18.42 32.40 -20.13
CA ILE A 109 -19.68 32.80 -19.47
C ILE A 109 -19.49 34.14 -18.75
N ASN A 110 -18.41 34.31 -18.00
CA ASN A 110 -18.12 35.55 -17.29
C ASN A 110 -18.00 36.74 -18.26
N TRP A 111 -17.31 36.54 -19.39
CA TRP A 111 -17.20 37.55 -20.44
C TRP A 111 -18.53 37.90 -21.08
N GLU A 112 -19.34 36.88 -21.39
CA GLU A 112 -20.66 37.10 -22.00
C GLU A 112 -21.58 37.88 -21.05
N GLN A 113 -21.60 37.53 -19.77
CA GLN A 113 -22.35 38.24 -18.75
C GLN A 113 -21.86 39.68 -18.58
N LEU A 114 -20.55 39.90 -18.53
CA LEU A 114 -19.96 41.24 -18.43
C LEU A 114 -20.39 42.11 -19.61
N SER A 115 -20.25 41.59 -20.83
CA SER A 115 -20.63 42.30 -22.06
C SER A 115 -22.13 42.69 -22.06
N ARG A 116 -23.01 41.78 -21.61
CA ARG A 116 -24.44 42.05 -21.49
C ARG A 116 -24.74 43.15 -20.46
N LEU A 117 -24.09 43.13 -19.30
CA LEU A 117 -24.28 44.15 -18.27
C LEU A 117 -23.73 45.51 -18.71
N GLU A 118 -22.59 45.54 -19.40
CA GLU A 118 -21.99 46.78 -19.90
C GLU A 118 -22.87 47.47 -20.96
N GLN A 119 -23.61 46.70 -21.77
CA GLN A 119 -24.56 47.21 -22.76
C GLN A 119 -25.89 47.68 -22.17
N LYS A 120 -26.21 47.31 -20.93
CA LYS A 120 -27.47 47.68 -20.28
C LYS A 120 -27.47 49.17 -19.93
N VAL A 121 -28.47 49.90 -20.43
CA VAL A 121 -28.59 51.36 -20.27
C VAL A 121 -29.00 51.76 -18.84
N ASN A 122 -29.92 51.02 -18.23
CA ASN A 122 -30.36 51.25 -16.85
C ASN A 122 -29.90 50.07 -16.00
N ARG A 123 -28.88 50.30 -15.17
CA ARG A 123 -28.34 49.31 -14.25
C ARG A 123 -28.77 49.57 -12.82
N GLU A 124 -29.01 48.49 -12.09
CA GLU A 124 -29.18 48.53 -10.64
C GLU A 124 -27.80 48.47 -9.96
N GLN A 125 -27.70 48.95 -8.71
CA GLN A 125 -26.41 49.02 -8.00
C GLN A 125 -25.70 47.66 -7.89
N TRP A 126 -26.46 46.58 -7.68
CA TRP A 126 -25.90 45.22 -7.60
C TRP A 126 -25.33 44.76 -8.96
N GLU A 127 -25.80 45.29 -10.08
CA GLU A 127 -25.25 44.97 -11.41
C GLU A 127 -23.90 45.65 -11.61
N ASP A 128 -23.73 46.87 -11.10
CA ASP A 128 -22.43 47.55 -11.10
C ASP A 128 -21.43 46.81 -10.20
N GLU A 129 -21.85 46.30 -9.04
CA GLU A 129 -21.01 45.41 -8.21
C GLU A 129 -20.65 44.11 -8.93
N MET A 130 -21.61 43.51 -9.64
CA MET A 130 -21.38 42.29 -10.42
C MET A 130 -20.37 42.52 -11.55
N ILE A 131 -20.40 43.67 -12.22
CA ILE A 131 -19.40 44.06 -13.23
C ILE A 131 -17.99 44.04 -12.62
N VAL A 132 -17.80 44.57 -11.41
CA VAL A 132 -16.50 44.56 -10.72
C VAL A 132 -16.04 43.13 -10.44
N ILE A 133 -16.93 42.27 -9.94
CA ILE A 133 -16.63 40.86 -9.67
C ILE A 133 -16.24 40.12 -10.96
N LEU A 134 -17.01 40.28 -12.03
CA LEU A 134 -16.76 39.62 -13.31
C LEU A 134 -15.42 40.08 -13.92
N ARG A 135 -15.11 41.38 -13.88
CA ARG A 135 -13.82 41.92 -14.32
C ARG A 135 -12.65 41.33 -13.54
N ASN A 136 -12.78 41.22 -12.21
CA ASN A 136 -11.76 40.60 -11.37
C ASN A 136 -11.56 39.12 -11.71
N ASN A 137 -12.64 38.37 -11.93
CA ASN A 137 -12.56 36.94 -12.30
C ASN A 137 -11.88 36.74 -13.67
N ILE A 138 -12.22 37.59 -14.64
CA ILE A 138 -11.59 37.60 -15.97
C ILE A 138 -10.10 37.93 -15.85
N GLN A 139 -9.74 38.93 -15.04
CA GLN A 139 -8.35 39.33 -14.86
C GLN A 139 -7.51 38.24 -14.18
N ARG A 140 -8.07 37.56 -13.17
CA ARG A 140 -7.42 36.39 -12.54
C ARG A 140 -7.15 35.29 -13.55
N PHE A 141 -8.16 34.92 -14.34
CA PHE A 141 -8.01 33.90 -15.37
C PHE A 141 -6.90 34.26 -16.38
N ASN A 142 -6.79 35.53 -16.77
CA ASN A 142 -5.75 35.99 -17.70
C ASN A 142 -4.34 36.01 -17.09
N ASN A 143 -4.22 36.19 -15.77
CA ASN A 143 -2.92 36.15 -15.09
C ASN A 143 -2.43 34.71 -14.86
N ASP A 144 -3.37 33.77 -14.72
CA ASP A 144 -3.09 32.35 -14.46
C ASP A 144 -2.96 31.52 -15.77
N ALA A 145 -3.25 32.10 -16.94
CA ALA A 145 -3.24 31.44 -18.25
C ALA A 145 -1.92 31.60 -19.00
#